data_AF-A0A2P5FY05-F1
#
_entry.id   AF-A0A2P5FY05-F1
#
_cell.length_a   1.000
_cell.length_b   1.000
_cell.length_c   1.000
_cell.angle_alpha   90.00
_cell.angle_beta   90.00
_cell.angle_gamma   90.00
#
_symmetry.space_group_name_H-M   'P 1'
#
loop_
_entity.id
_entity.type
_entity.pdbx_description
1 polymer ?
#
loop_
_entity_poly.entity_id
_entity_poly.type
_entity_poly.pdbx_seq_one_letter_code
_entity_poly.pdbx_strand_id
1 'polypeptide(L)'
;MERERYRPPFHFLDAWTRDFTCKLVIEEAWRIAVRGFRSFQLVVKMNNTKKALKKWNKENFGFCQDKLRILNDLFLEVQTRILSQANIALEADIQLEIMEIWNRQESIWKQKSREQ
;
A
#
# COMPACT_ATOMS: atom_id res chain seq x y z
N MET A 1 29.05 19.29 7.39
CA MET A 1 27.64 19.59 7.69
C MET A 1 26.84 18.33 7.41
N GLU A 2 26.60 17.51 8.43
CA GLU A 2 25.71 16.36 8.32
C GLU A 2 24.28 16.89 8.12
N ARG A 3 23.63 16.50 7.01
CA ARG A 3 22.19 16.73 6.86
C ARG A 3 21.50 15.86 7.90
N GLU A 4 21.03 16.48 8.99
CA GLU A 4 20.08 15.88 9.94
C GLU A 4 19.05 15.07 9.14
N ARG A 5 19.02 13.74 9.33
CA ARG A 5 18.11 12.86 8.58
C ARG A 5 16.68 13.18 9.01
N TYR A 6 16.05 14.13 8.33
CA TYR A 6 14.64 14.47 8.53
C TYR A 6 13.80 13.20 8.30
N ARG A 7 13.27 12.63 9.39
CA ARG A 7 12.33 11.52 9.32
C ARG A 7 10.94 12.12 9.40
N PRO A 8 10.18 12.14 8.28
CA PRO A 8 8.83 12.66 8.33
C PRO A 8 8.01 11.88 9.38
N PRO A 9 7.07 12.56 10.05
CA PRO A 9 6.11 11.90 10.93
C PRO A 9 5.40 10.76 10.21
N PHE A 10 4.87 9.82 10.98
CA PHE A 10 4.09 8.75 10.38
C PHE A 10 2.68 9.27 10.10
N HIS A 11 2.31 9.24 8.83
CA HIS A 11 0.96 9.52 8.36
C HIS A 11 0.35 8.22 7.85
N PHE A 12 -0.88 7.96 8.28
CA PHE A 12 -1.67 6.87 7.75
C PHE A 12 -2.17 7.28 6.37
N LEU A 13 -2.00 6.44 5.35
CA LEU A 13 -2.44 6.75 4.00
C LEU A 13 -3.85 6.21 3.77
N ASP A 14 -4.78 7.05 3.33
CA ASP A 14 -6.17 6.62 3.07
C ASP A 14 -6.23 5.48 2.05
N ALA A 15 -5.32 5.48 1.07
CA ALA A 15 -5.16 4.40 0.09
C ALA A 15 -4.95 3.02 0.72
N TRP A 16 -4.45 2.94 1.95
CA TRP A 16 -4.26 1.68 2.67
C TRP A 16 -5.58 1.00 3.01
N THR A 17 -6.66 1.75 3.22
CA THR A 17 -7.98 1.20 3.56
C THR A 17 -8.63 0.41 2.42
N ARG A 18 -8.18 0.62 1.17
CA ARG A 18 -8.64 -0.12 -0.01
C ARG A 18 -8.13 -1.56 -0.02
N ASP A 19 -7.09 -1.87 0.75
CA ASP A 19 -6.53 -3.20 0.85
C ASP A 19 -6.96 -3.86 2.16
N PHE A 20 -7.66 -4.99 2.07
CA PHE A 20 -8.15 -5.73 3.24
C PHE A 20 -7.01 -6.18 4.17
N THR A 21 -5.81 -6.40 3.61
CA THR A 21 -4.64 -6.82 4.39
C THR A 21 -4.19 -5.73 5.37
N CYS A 22 -4.48 -4.46 5.10
CA CYS A 22 -4.20 -3.37 6.03
C CYS A 22 -4.92 -3.58 7.37
N LYS A 23 -6.21 -3.91 7.32
CA LYS A 23 -7.02 -4.18 8.52
C LYS A 23 -6.45 -5.37 9.29
N LEU A 24 -6.10 -6.45 8.60
CA LEU A 24 -5.50 -7.63 9.23
C LEU A 24 -4.18 -7.31 9.94
N VAL A 25 -3.32 -6.50 9.33
CA VAL A 25 -2.06 -6.06 9.93
C VAL A 25 -2.30 -5.24 11.20
N ILE A 26 -3.30 -4.36 11.20
CA ILE A 26 -3.67 -3.56 12.38
C ILE A 26 -4.19 -4.47 13.49
N GLU A 27 -5.12 -5.37 13.18
CA GLU A 27 -5.71 -6.30 14.15
C GLU A 27 -4.65 -7.18 14.80
N GLU A 28 -3.74 -7.75 14.00
CA GLU A 28 -2.67 -8.60 14.51
C GLU A 28 -1.68 -7.82 15.37
N ALA A 29 -1.29 -6.61 14.94
CA ALA A 29 -0.43 -5.75 15.75
C ALA A 29 -1.09 -5.32 17.07
N TRP A 30 -2.42 -5.14 17.07
CA TRP A 30 -3.18 -4.76 18.27
C TRP A 30 -3.40 -5.93 19.24
N ARG A 31 -3.41 -7.16 18.73
CA ARG A 31 -3.59 -8.39 19.53
C ARG A 31 -2.42 -8.67 20.47
N ILE A 32 -1.23 -8.14 20.15
CA ILE A 32 -0.02 -8.27 20.98
C ILE A 32 -0.32 -7.79 22.41
N ALA A 33 -0.13 -8.70 23.37
CA ALA A 33 -0.33 -8.41 24.79
C ALA A 33 0.75 -7.45 25.30
N VAL A 34 0.33 -6.38 25.98
CA VAL A 34 1.21 -5.40 26.60
C VAL A 34 0.85 -5.28 28.08
N ARG A 35 1.84 -5.39 28.96
CA ARG A 35 1.67 -5.23 30.41
C ARG A 35 1.97 -3.80 30.84
N GLY A 36 1.38 -3.36 31.96
CA GLY A 36 1.55 -2.01 32.50
C GLY A 36 0.22 -1.28 32.68
N PHE A 37 0.26 0.01 33.00
CA PHE A 37 -0.93 0.83 33.16
C PHE A 37 -1.58 1.17 31.80
N ARG A 38 -2.87 1.51 31.80
CA ARG A 38 -3.70 1.62 30.58
C ARG A 38 -3.12 2.59 29.54
N SER A 39 -2.63 3.77 29.95
CA SER A 39 -2.04 4.73 29.00
C SER A 39 -0.71 4.24 28.40
N PHE A 40 0.12 3.52 29.16
CA PHE A 40 1.31 2.87 28.60
C PHE A 40 0.94 1.79 27.58
N GLN A 41 -0.03 0.93 27.91
CA GLN A 41 -0.50 -0.10 26.98
C GLN A 41 -0.97 0.49 25.66
N LEU A 42 -1.74 1.58 25.71
CA LEU A 42 -2.22 2.29 24.52
C LEU A 42 -1.06 2.78 23.65
N VAL A 43 -0.10 3.51 24.23
CA VAL A 43 1.04 4.06 23.48
C VAL A 43 1.89 2.96 22.83
N VAL A 44 2.14 1.86 23.55
CA VAL A 44 2.90 0.73 23.01
C VAL A 44 2.15 0.04 21.87
N LYS A 45 0.83 -0.19 22.01
CA LYS A 45 0.01 -0.79 20.95
C LYS A 45 -0.04 0.09 19.70
N MET A 46 -0.17 1.41 19.85
CA MET A 46 -0.09 2.36 18.73
C MET A 46 1.28 2.29 18.04
N ASN A 47 2.37 2.23 18.81
CA ASN A 47 3.72 2.11 18.26
C ASN A 47 3.96 0.79 17.53
N ASN A 48 3.42 -0.33 18.04
CA ASN A 48 3.49 -1.63 17.38
C ASN A 48 2.74 -1.60 16.04
N THR A 49 1.53 -1.03 16.04
CA THR A 49 0.71 -0.88 14.84
C THR A 49 1.41 -0.01 13.79
N LYS A 50 1.99 1.12 14.20
CA LYS A 50 2.80 1.98 13.34
C LYS A 50 3.99 1.23 12.73
N LYS A 51 4.71 0.40 13.50
CA LYS A 51 5.82 -0.40 12.98
C LYS A 51 5.34 -1.46 11.98
N ALA A 52 4.25 -2.15 12.30
CA ALA A 52 3.65 -3.16 11.43
C ALA A 52 3.19 -2.55 10.11
N LEU A 53 2.47 -1.43 10.15
CA LEU A 53 2.03 -0.69 8.96
C LEU A 53 3.21 -0.16 8.13
N LYS A 54 4.28 0.32 8.76
CA LYS A 54 5.49 0.73 8.01
C LYS A 54 6.14 -0.43 7.26
N LYS A 55 6.23 -1.60 7.91
CA LYS A 55 6.76 -2.82 7.28
C LYS A 55 5.87 -3.26 6.13
N TRP A 56 4.57 -3.41 6.40
CA TRP A 56 3.57 -3.78 5.41
C TRP A 56 3.53 -2.81 4.22
N ASN A 57 3.62 -1.50 4.46
CA ASN A 57 3.66 -0.51 3.39
C ASN A 57 4.90 -0.66 2.51
N LYS A 58 6.07 -0.93 3.11
CA LYS A 58 7.27 -1.23 2.31
C LYS A 58 7.08 -2.51 1.48
N GLU A 59 6.43 -3.52 2.04
CA GLU A 59 6.22 -4.83 1.43
C GLU A 59 5.07 -4.90 0.42
N ASN A 60 4.12 -3.98 0.45
CA ASN A 60 2.98 -3.96 -0.48
C ASN A 60 3.05 -2.77 -1.44
N PHE A 61 3.37 -1.58 -0.95
CA PHE A 61 3.47 -0.38 -1.78
C PHE A 61 4.85 -0.18 -2.40
N GLY A 62 5.92 -0.68 -1.76
CA GLY A 62 7.26 -0.66 -2.35
C GLY A 62 7.33 -1.43 -3.68
N PHE A 63 6.50 -2.47 -3.84
CA PHE A 63 6.42 -3.27 -5.07
C PHE A 63 5.32 -2.82 -6.03
N CYS A 64 4.54 -1.77 -5.72
CA CYS A 64 3.50 -1.31 -6.64
C CYS A 64 4.07 -0.84 -7.99
N GLN A 65 5.27 -0.25 -8.00
CA GLN A 65 5.93 0.16 -9.24
C GLN A 65 6.37 -1.05 -10.07
N ASP A 66 6.93 -2.07 -9.42
CA ASP A 66 7.29 -3.33 -10.08
C ASP A 66 6.06 -4.08 -10.60
N LYS A 67 4.98 -4.13 -9.81
CA LYS A 67 3.69 -4.70 -10.22
C LYS A 67 3.13 -3.96 -11.42
N LEU A 68 3.17 -2.62 -11.43
CA LEU A 68 2.73 -1.81 -12.56
C LEU A 68 3.56 -2.08 -13.81
N ARG A 69 4.89 -2.20 -13.68
CA ARG A 69 5.76 -2.57 -14.79
C ARG A 69 5.39 -3.95 -15.36
N ILE A 70 5.27 -4.96 -14.50
CA ILE A 70 4.89 -6.32 -14.91
C ILE A 70 3.52 -6.33 -15.60
N LEU A 71 2.54 -5.61 -15.06
CA LEU A 71 1.21 -5.52 -15.66
C LEU A 71 1.23 -4.81 -17.02
N ASN A 72 2.03 -3.75 -17.18
CA ASN A 72 2.21 -3.09 -18.48
C ASN A 72 2.91 -3.99 -19.50
N ASP A 73 3.94 -4.74 -19.08
CA ASP A 73 4.64 -5.71 -19.93
C ASP A 73 3.66 -6.81 -20.39
N LEU A 74 2.85 -7.33 -19.46
CA LEU A 74 1.81 -8.33 -19.76
C LEU A 74 0.69 -7.76 -20.65
N PHE A 75 0.30 -6.50 -20.43
CA PHE A 75 -0.67 -5.81 -21.26
C PHE A 75 -0.19 -5.74 -22.71
N LEU A 76 1.06 -5.31 -22.92
CA LEU A 76 1.67 -5.24 -24.25
C LEU A 76 1.73 -6.64 -24.90
N GLU A 77 2.10 -7.66 -24.14
CA GLU A 77 2.11 -9.04 -24.63
C GLU A 77 0.72 -9.49 -25.08
N VAL A 78 -0.32 -9.27 -24.26
CA VAL A 78 -1.70 -9.65 -24.57
C VAL A 78 -2.22 -8.95 -25.82
N GLN A 79 -1.84 -7.68 -26.03
CA GLN A 79 -2.21 -6.94 -27.25
C GLN A 79 -1.59 -7.49 -28.53
N THR A 80 -0.47 -8.21 -28.45
CA THR A 80 0.13 -8.89 -29.62
C THR A 80 -0.51 -10.23 -29.93
N ARG A 81 -1.36 -10.77 -29.04
CA ARG A 81 -2.02 -12.06 -29.23
C ARG A 81 -3.20 -11.94 -30.21
N ILE A 82 -3.59 -13.08 -30.77
CA ILE A 82 -4.75 -13.19 -31.66
C ILE A 82 -6.01 -12.75 -30.90
N LEU A 83 -6.85 -11.94 -31.54
CA LEU A 83 -8.14 -11.53 -31.00
C LEU A 83 -8.98 -12.77 -30.65
N SER A 84 -9.23 -12.95 -29.36
CA SER A 84 -10.09 -14.00 -28.82
C SER A 84 -10.86 -13.45 -27.63
N GLN A 85 -12.04 -13.98 -27.36
CA GLN A 85 -12.84 -13.55 -26.20
C GLN A 85 -12.08 -13.69 -24.88
N ALA A 86 -11.23 -14.73 -24.77
CA ALA A 86 -10.38 -14.94 -23.59
C ALA A 86 -9.29 -13.86 -23.45
N ASN A 87 -8.66 -13.47 -24.56
CA ASN A 87 -7.65 -12.40 -24.53
C ASN A 87 -8.27 -11.03 -24.25
N ILE A 88 -9.47 -10.75 -24.76
CA ILE A 88 -10.21 -9.52 -24.46
C ILE A 88 -10.56 -9.44 -22.96
N ALA A 89 -11.04 -10.55 -22.38
CA ALA A 89 -11.35 -10.60 -20.95
C ALA A 89 -10.08 -10.39 -20.10
N LEU A 90 -8.98 -11.06 -20.47
CA LEU A 90 -7.70 -10.90 -19.79
C LEU A 90 -7.15 -9.46 -19.90
N GLU A 91 -7.29 -8.83 -21.07
CA GLU A 91 -6.90 -7.43 -21.27
C GLU A 91 -7.69 -6.49 -20.34
N ALA A 92 -9.00 -6.69 -20.23
CA ALA A 92 -9.85 -5.91 -19.34
C ALA A 92 -9.44 -6.09 -17.86
N ASP A 93 -9.16 -7.31 -17.42
CA ASP A 93 -8.72 -7.59 -16.04
C ASP A 93 -7.38 -6.89 -15.73
N ILE A 94 -6.42 -6.94 -16.67
CA ILE A 94 -5.12 -6.25 -16.52
C ILE A 94 -5.32 -4.74 -16.44
N GLN A 95 -6.17 -4.17 -17.29
CA GLN A 95 -6.48 -2.73 -17.27
C GLN A 95 -7.11 -2.30 -15.94
N LEU A 96 -8.05 -3.09 -15.40
CA LEU A 96 -8.68 -2.82 -14.11
C LEU A 96 -7.64 -2.82 -12.97
N GLU A 97 -6.73 -3.80 -12.96
CA GLU A 97 -5.63 -3.85 -11.99
C GLU A 97 -4.69 -2.65 -12.10
N ILE A 98 -4.35 -2.24 -13.32
CA ILE A 98 -3.53 -1.04 -13.57
C ILE A 98 -4.25 0.21 -13.04
N MET A 99 -5.53 0.39 -13.37
CA MET A 99 -6.34 1.52 -12.91
C MET A 99 -6.43 1.59 -11.37
N GLU A 100 -6.61 0.45 -10.70
CA GLU A 100 -6.64 0.42 -9.24
C GLU A 100 -5.30 0.85 -8.63
N ILE A 101 -4.16 0.44 -9.21
CA ILE A 101 -2.84 0.90 -8.77
C ILE A 101 -2.70 2.42 -8.95
N TRP A 102 -3.16 2.98 -10.07
CA TRP A 102 -3.14 4.43 -10.30
C TRP A 102 -4.03 5.19 -9.30
N ASN A 103 -5.25 4.72 -9.05
CA ASN A 103 -6.16 5.32 -8.07
C ASN A 103 -5.53 5.36 -6.66
N ARG A 104 -4.82 4.29 -6.26
CA ARG A 104 -4.07 4.25 -5.00
C ARG A 104 -2.96 5.30 -4.97
N GLN A 105 -2.16 5.42 -6.03
CA GLN A 105 -1.09 6.43 -6.12
C GLN A 105 -1.64 7.85 -6.07
N GLU A 106 -2.73 8.11 -6.81
CA GLU A 106 -3.39 9.42 -6.84
C GLU A 106 -3.90 9.81 -5.44
N SER A 107 -4.53 8.88 -4.72
CA SER A 107 -4.97 9.11 -3.34
C SER A 107 -3.80 9.46 -2.41
N ILE A 108 -2.66 8.79 -2.56
CA ILE A 108 -1.45 9.07 -1.77
C ILE A 108 -0.91 10.47 -2.09
N TRP A 109 -0.85 10.84 -3.38
CA TRP A 109 -0.37 12.16 -3.79
C TRP A 109 -1.30 13.28 -3.34
N LYS A 110 -2.62 13.10 -3.44
CA LYS A 110 -3.62 14.05 -2.94
C LYS A 110 -3.45 14.31 -1.45
N GLN A 111 -3.20 13.26 -0.66
CA GLN A 111 -2.97 13.40 0.77
C GLN A 111 -1.65 14.14 1.05
N LYS A 112 -0.55 13.70 0.43
CA LYS A 112 0.78 14.32 0.61
C LYS A 112 0.81 15.79 0.21
N SER A 113 0.08 16.18 -0.84
CA SER A 113 0.00 17.57 -1.29
C SER A 113 -0.71 18.49 -0.28
N ARG A 114 -1.57 17.96 0.58
CA ARG A 114 -2.28 18.75 1.62
C ARG A 114 -1.48 18.85 2.93
N GLU A 115 -0.50 17.97 3.09
CA GLU A 115 0.39 17.90 4.25
C GLU A 115 1.69 18.71 4.03
N GLN A 116 1.89 19.31 2.84
CA GLN A 116 3.01 20.18 2.49
C GLN A 116 2.73 21.66 2.76
#